data_AF-A0A7S1VIZ4-F1
#
_entry.id   AF-A0A7S1VIZ4-F1
#
_cell.length_a   1.000
_cell.length_b   1.000
_cell.length_c   1.000
_cell.angle_alpha   90.00
_cell.angle_beta   90.00
_cell.angle_gamma   90.00
#
_symmetry.space_group_name_H-M   'P 1'
#
loop_
_entity.id
_entity.type
_entity.pdbx_description
1 polymer ?
#
loop_
_entity_poly.entity_id
_entity_poly.type
_entity_poly.pdbx_seq_one_letter_code
_entity_poly.pdbx_strand_id
1 'polypeptide(L)'
;MEDLSDETLIAIAEFLPKTSTALLAVALTAPSSAWRANQWKRQPCTSSNAIISWARTNDISFDPLLEGLCEEAENGGLKLGLRDWNYRRGTLPDAAYVKDFTNRGIKQHLEPYDKSGWEILDFADISRSLASKLTDDDIGAILVCIQAKQNLKVLKLTHCYNFIGHGLEPLRSSTTFEELDMGLTLCYKKPAILTEGQPLDKYEESAKLSDKIVLGILEDIVSAEGNNFWRLQVSLKYWREGLPDMTLTQFPPLVDDFGYKHFAVVVKNSLNCYFQFESNADFMERFHSQEWEHEEGEKCYRCNCASFDLCRHCSEIGCRVCWQVNSCENCGAVGCTDIECRGKVKTCRNSRCEEYCDDCRLEGCRNRTNECTECRDEVFDKILLELDEARAQADEARAQADTHQSENKSLKAILAVQQEEIDQLRQKAGSL
;
A
#
# COMPACT_ATOMS: atom_id res chain seq x y z
N MET A 1 28.99 -9.88 -13.71
CA MET A 1 28.48 -8.52 -13.40
C MET A 1 29.60 -7.57 -13.00
N GLU A 2 30.81 -8.07 -12.71
CA GLU A 2 32.01 -7.26 -12.42
C GLU A 2 32.51 -6.42 -13.62
N ASP A 3 31.96 -6.61 -14.82
CA ASP A 3 32.42 -5.95 -16.04
C ASP A 3 31.66 -4.65 -16.39
N LEU A 4 30.60 -4.29 -15.66
CA LEU A 4 29.85 -3.06 -15.92
C LEU A 4 30.43 -1.92 -15.09
N SER A 5 30.69 -0.78 -15.74
CA SER A 5 31.14 0.43 -15.04
C SER A 5 30.00 1.05 -14.24
N ASP A 6 30.35 1.86 -13.23
CA ASP A 6 29.36 2.59 -12.43
C ASP A 6 28.48 3.49 -13.30
N GLU A 7 29.03 4.12 -14.35
CA GLU A 7 28.28 4.93 -15.30
C GLU A 7 27.26 4.11 -16.09
N THR A 8 27.61 2.88 -16.47
CA THR A 8 26.69 1.99 -17.17
C THR A 8 25.55 1.54 -16.26
N LEU A 9 25.85 1.27 -14.99
CA LEU A 9 24.85 0.88 -14.00
C LEU A 9 23.91 2.04 -13.64
N ILE A 10 24.44 3.26 -13.54
CA ILE A 10 23.64 4.49 -13.38
C ILE A 10 22.72 4.69 -14.60
N ALA A 11 23.25 4.55 -15.82
CA ALA A 11 22.46 4.68 -17.03
C ALA A 11 21.34 3.62 -17.13
N ILE A 12 21.50 2.45 -16.51
CA ILE A 12 20.41 1.46 -16.40
C ILE A 12 19.38 1.91 -15.35
N ALA A 13 19.84 2.40 -14.20
CA ALA A 13 18.99 2.89 -13.12
C ALA A 13 18.12 4.10 -13.53
N GLU A 14 18.57 4.87 -14.51
CA GLU A 14 17.81 5.97 -15.13
C GLU A 14 16.44 5.55 -15.70
N PHE A 15 16.30 4.28 -16.08
CA PHE A 15 15.06 3.74 -16.64
C PHE A 15 14.22 2.96 -15.62
N LEU A 16 14.66 2.91 -14.36
CA LEU A 16 14.00 2.13 -13.32
C LEU A 16 13.24 3.05 -12.36
N PRO A 17 12.01 2.66 -11.94
CA PRO A 17 11.34 3.28 -10.82
C PRO A 17 12.22 3.28 -9.57
N LYS A 18 11.99 4.24 -8.68
CA LYS A 18 12.80 4.45 -7.48
C LYS A 18 12.97 3.20 -6.62
N THR A 19 11.92 2.42 -6.37
CA THR A 19 12.05 1.16 -5.61
C THR A 19 12.82 0.09 -6.39
N SER A 20 12.62 0.01 -7.71
CA SER A 20 13.40 -0.90 -8.58
C SER A 20 14.88 -0.53 -8.61
N THR A 21 15.20 0.76 -8.56
CA THR A 21 16.56 1.27 -8.45
C THR A 21 17.20 0.89 -7.12
N ALA A 22 16.46 0.97 -6.01
CA ALA A 22 16.93 0.47 -4.72
C ALA A 22 17.17 -1.05 -4.73
N LEU A 23 16.27 -1.82 -5.33
CA LEU A 23 16.42 -3.27 -5.50
C LEU A 23 17.65 -3.63 -6.34
N LEU A 24 17.89 -2.91 -7.44
CA LEU A 24 19.10 -3.07 -8.25
C LEU A 24 20.36 -2.79 -7.42
N ALA A 25 20.37 -1.70 -6.64
CA ALA A 25 21.48 -1.34 -5.78
C ALA A 25 21.77 -2.41 -4.70
N VAL A 26 20.73 -3.04 -4.15
CA VAL A 26 20.86 -4.17 -3.22
C VAL A 26 21.48 -5.39 -3.91
N ALA A 27 20.98 -5.74 -5.11
CA ALA A 27 21.44 -6.90 -5.87
C ALA A 27 22.94 -6.83 -6.24
N LEU A 28 23.50 -5.61 -6.38
CA LEU A 28 24.91 -5.38 -6.66
C LEU A 28 25.84 -5.49 -5.44
N THR A 29 25.30 -5.50 -4.21
CA THR A 29 26.13 -5.47 -3.00
C THR A 29 26.39 -6.85 -2.41
N ALA A 30 25.32 -7.60 -2.12
CA ALA A 30 25.38 -8.89 -1.44
C ALA A 30 24.04 -9.62 -1.54
N PRO A 31 24.01 -10.96 -1.38
CA PRO A 31 22.75 -11.65 -1.12
C PRO A 31 22.02 -11.02 0.06
N SER A 32 20.71 -10.79 -0.06
CA SER A 32 19.89 -10.10 0.96
C SER A 32 20.06 -10.71 2.36
N SER A 33 20.17 -12.04 2.45
CA SER A 33 20.37 -12.76 3.72
C SER A 33 21.66 -12.42 4.47
N ALA A 34 22.69 -11.94 3.77
CA ALA A 34 23.94 -11.52 4.39
C ALA A 34 23.78 -10.21 5.19
N TRP A 35 22.78 -9.39 4.91
CA TRP A 35 22.55 -8.14 5.62
C TRP A 35 22.08 -8.39 7.05
N ARG A 36 21.06 -9.24 7.21
CA ARG A 36 20.56 -9.63 8.54
C ARG A 36 21.61 -10.37 9.35
N ALA A 37 22.38 -11.26 8.73
CA ALA A 37 23.48 -11.97 9.40
C ALA A 37 24.53 -11.01 10.01
N ASN A 38 24.70 -9.83 9.42
CA ASN A 38 25.59 -8.78 9.89
C ASN A 38 24.88 -7.68 10.69
N GLN A 39 23.66 -7.95 11.20
CA GLN A 39 22.86 -6.99 11.96
C GLN A 39 22.66 -5.66 11.20
N TRP A 40 22.55 -5.71 9.87
CA TRP A 40 22.35 -4.53 9.01
C TRP A 40 23.50 -3.51 9.04
N LYS A 41 24.67 -3.87 9.59
CA LYS A 41 25.84 -2.98 9.70
C LYS A 41 26.71 -2.94 8.44
N ARG A 42 26.38 -3.74 7.43
CA ARG A 42 27.12 -3.78 6.16
C ARG A 42 26.94 -2.45 5.42
N GLN A 43 27.96 -2.04 4.68
CA GLN A 43 27.89 -0.87 3.81
C GLN A 43 27.62 -1.31 2.36
N PRO A 44 26.85 -0.54 1.57
CA PRO A 44 26.68 -0.79 0.14
C PRO A 44 28.02 -0.70 -0.60
N CYS A 45 28.15 -1.43 -1.71
CA CYS A 45 29.34 -1.33 -2.55
C CYS A 45 29.40 0.03 -3.28
N THR A 46 30.54 0.38 -3.89
CA THR A 46 30.72 1.66 -4.59
C THR A 46 29.65 1.88 -5.66
N SER A 47 29.39 0.86 -6.50
CA SER A 47 28.38 0.93 -7.56
C SER A 47 26.97 1.12 -7.00
N SER A 48 26.63 0.42 -5.91
CA SER A 48 25.35 0.57 -5.22
C SER A 48 25.18 2.00 -4.67
N ASN A 49 26.20 2.54 -4.01
CA ASN A 49 26.19 3.93 -3.54
C ASN A 49 26.08 4.94 -4.69
N ALA A 50 26.71 4.68 -5.83
CA ALA A 50 26.65 5.53 -7.00
C ALA A 50 25.21 5.60 -7.57
N ILE A 51 24.54 4.46 -7.68
CA ILE A 51 23.13 4.36 -8.11
C ILE A 51 22.21 5.08 -7.13
N ILE A 52 22.32 4.81 -5.83
CA ILE A 52 21.47 5.44 -4.81
C ILE A 52 21.69 6.96 -4.75
N SER A 53 22.93 7.41 -4.87
CA SER A 53 23.23 8.85 -4.86
C SER A 53 22.71 9.54 -6.12
N TRP A 54 22.75 8.88 -7.29
CA TRP A 54 22.17 9.41 -8.52
C TRP A 54 20.65 9.53 -8.40
N ALA A 55 19.97 8.48 -7.92
CA ALA A 55 18.52 8.46 -7.75
C ALA A 55 18.02 9.50 -6.74
N ARG A 56 18.88 9.94 -5.82
CA ARG A 56 18.56 10.99 -4.85
C ARG A 56 18.52 12.39 -5.46
N THR A 57 19.29 12.64 -6.51
CA THR A 57 19.49 14.00 -7.06
C THR A 57 18.73 14.27 -8.36
N ASN A 58 18.16 13.23 -8.97
CA ASN A 58 17.50 13.32 -10.25
C ASN A 58 16.03 12.93 -10.10
N ASP A 59 15.14 13.74 -10.67
CA ASP A 59 13.73 13.37 -10.84
C ASP A 59 13.68 12.17 -11.80
N ILE A 60 13.11 11.06 -11.32
CA ILE A 60 12.92 9.84 -12.10
C ILE A 60 11.52 9.93 -12.70
N SER A 61 11.45 10.18 -14.02
CA SER A 61 10.16 10.19 -14.69
C SER A 61 9.50 8.81 -14.63
N PHE A 62 8.26 8.78 -14.15
CA PHE A 62 7.40 7.60 -14.17
C PHE A 62 6.69 7.38 -15.50
N ASP A 63 6.90 8.24 -16.51
CA ASP A 63 6.24 8.11 -17.81
C ASP A 63 6.43 6.72 -18.44
N PRO A 64 7.63 6.08 -18.41
CA PRO A 64 7.80 4.73 -18.94
C PRO A 64 7.04 3.66 -18.15
N LEU A 65 6.95 3.80 -16.82
CA LEU A 65 6.17 2.90 -15.97
C LEU A 65 4.67 3.06 -16.25
N LEU A 66 4.20 4.30 -16.35
CA LEU A 66 2.82 4.64 -16.68
C LEU A 66 2.42 4.08 -18.05
N GLU A 67 3.28 4.20 -19.04
CA GLU A 67 3.08 3.60 -20.36
C GLU A 67 2.98 2.08 -20.27
N GLY A 68 3.90 1.41 -19.55
CA GLY A 68 3.86 -0.04 -19.34
C GLY A 68 2.61 -0.51 -18.58
N LEU A 69 2.19 0.21 -17.54
CA LEU A 69 0.95 -0.07 -16.81
C LEU A 69 -0.29 0.12 -17.69
N CYS A 70 -0.30 1.14 -18.55
CA CYS A 70 -1.38 1.36 -19.52
C CYS A 70 -1.42 0.24 -20.56
N GLU A 71 -0.28 -0.14 -21.14
CA GLU A 71 -0.20 -1.23 -22.11
C GLU A 71 -0.62 -2.57 -21.48
N GLU A 72 -0.22 -2.84 -20.24
CA GLU A 72 -0.60 -4.05 -19.54
C GLU A 72 -2.10 -4.05 -19.17
N ALA A 73 -2.67 -2.91 -18.82
CA ALA A 73 -4.11 -2.76 -18.66
C ALA A 73 -4.87 -3.02 -19.97
N GLU A 74 -4.36 -2.51 -21.10
CA GLU A 74 -4.95 -2.72 -22.44
C GLU A 74 -4.85 -4.19 -22.88
N ASN A 75 -3.74 -4.87 -22.59
CA ASN A 75 -3.45 -6.25 -23.02
C ASN A 75 -3.99 -7.32 -22.06
N GLY A 76 -4.03 -7.04 -20.76
CA GLY A 76 -4.39 -7.97 -19.67
C GLY A 76 -5.89 -8.12 -19.42
N GLY A 77 -6.75 -7.39 -20.15
CA GLY A 77 -8.19 -7.58 -20.03
C GLY A 77 -8.84 -6.86 -18.85
N LEU A 78 -8.45 -5.59 -18.59
CA LEU A 78 -9.25 -4.64 -17.79
C LEU A 78 -10.70 -4.43 -18.30
N LYS A 79 -11.11 -5.18 -19.33
CA LYS A 79 -12.47 -5.26 -19.87
C LYS A 79 -13.51 -5.74 -18.84
N LEU A 80 -13.13 -6.41 -17.74
CA LEU A 80 -14.10 -6.96 -16.78
C LEU A 80 -14.62 -5.89 -15.80
N GLY A 81 -13.75 -5.08 -15.20
CA GLY A 81 -14.21 -3.97 -14.34
C GLY A 81 -14.81 -2.81 -15.12
N LEU A 82 -14.34 -2.57 -16.36
CA LEU A 82 -15.03 -1.68 -17.29
C LEU A 82 -16.41 -2.22 -17.71
N ARG A 83 -16.61 -3.54 -17.78
CA ARG A 83 -17.94 -4.14 -18.06
C ARG A 83 -18.97 -3.87 -16.98
N ASP A 84 -18.58 -3.77 -15.72
CA ASP A 84 -19.51 -3.37 -14.64
C ASP A 84 -19.82 -1.87 -14.67
N TRP A 85 -18.86 -1.03 -15.07
CA TRP A 85 -19.12 0.38 -15.40
C TRP A 85 -20.05 0.52 -16.62
N ASN A 86 -19.91 -0.38 -17.61
CA ASN A 86 -20.71 -0.43 -18.83
C ASN A 86 -22.18 -0.74 -18.57
N TYR A 87 -22.51 -1.46 -17.50
CA TYR A 87 -23.90 -1.77 -17.16
C TYR A 87 -24.66 -0.54 -16.64
N ARG A 88 -23.99 0.46 -16.05
CA ARG A 88 -24.66 1.61 -15.40
C ARG A 88 -24.76 2.89 -16.23
N ARG A 89 -23.92 3.10 -17.27
CA ARG A 89 -23.91 4.37 -18.04
C ARG A 89 -24.27 4.29 -19.52
N GLY A 90 -24.52 3.10 -20.08
CA GLY A 90 -25.01 2.94 -21.46
C GLY A 90 -24.08 3.42 -22.58
N THR A 91 -22.91 3.98 -22.26
CA THR A 91 -21.86 4.37 -23.20
C THR A 91 -20.50 4.11 -22.56
N LEU A 92 -19.62 3.43 -23.30
CA LEU A 92 -18.23 3.18 -22.89
C LEU A 92 -17.55 4.54 -22.69
N PRO A 93 -16.88 4.78 -21.54
CA PRO A 93 -15.90 5.85 -21.48
C PRO A 93 -14.87 5.53 -22.57
N ASP A 94 -14.53 6.52 -23.38
CA ASP A 94 -13.47 6.38 -24.36
C ASP A 94 -12.22 5.84 -23.65
N ALA A 95 -11.48 4.93 -24.27
CA ALA A 95 -10.24 4.39 -23.71
C ALA A 95 -9.28 5.53 -23.33
N ALA A 96 -9.33 6.64 -24.08
CA ALA A 96 -8.63 7.88 -23.77
C ALA A 96 -9.00 8.46 -22.39
N TYR A 97 -10.28 8.40 -21.98
CA TYR A 97 -10.74 8.89 -20.68
C TYR A 97 -10.25 8.00 -19.53
N VAL A 98 -10.31 6.67 -19.70
CA VAL A 98 -9.80 5.74 -18.67
C VAL A 98 -8.30 5.92 -18.49
N LYS A 99 -7.56 6.02 -19.60
CA LYS A 99 -6.13 6.30 -19.60
C LYS A 99 -5.81 7.62 -18.89
N ASP A 100 -6.52 8.70 -19.24
CA ASP A 100 -6.32 10.02 -18.62
C ASP A 100 -6.68 10.04 -17.13
N PHE A 101 -7.75 9.34 -16.72
CA PHE A 101 -8.13 9.23 -15.32
C PHE A 101 -7.10 8.45 -14.50
N THR A 102 -6.67 7.29 -15.00
CA THR A 102 -5.63 6.46 -14.35
C THR A 102 -4.31 7.22 -14.29
N ASN A 103 -3.92 7.89 -15.38
CA ASN A 103 -2.70 8.71 -15.39
C ASN A 103 -2.77 9.86 -14.40
N ARG A 104 -3.92 10.54 -14.26
CA ARG A 104 -4.08 11.61 -13.27
C ARG A 104 -3.99 11.11 -11.83
N GLY A 105 -4.66 10.00 -11.51
CA GLY A 105 -4.57 9.38 -10.19
C GLY A 105 -3.14 8.95 -9.87
N ILE A 106 -2.53 8.14 -10.73
CA ILE A 106 -1.15 7.68 -10.52
C ILE A 106 -0.17 8.86 -10.44
N LYS A 107 -0.29 9.86 -11.31
CA LYS A 107 0.59 11.03 -11.29
C LYS A 107 0.45 11.84 -9.99
N GLN A 108 -0.75 12.02 -9.47
CA GLN A 108 -0.95 12.71 -8.18
C GLN A 108 -0.28 11.98 -7.02
N HIS A 109 -0.14 10.66 -7.09
CA HIS A 109 0.49 9.85 -6.04
C HIS A 109 2.00 9.72 -6.21
N LEU A 110 2.46 9.65 -7.46
CA LEU A 110 3.88 9.53 -7.77
C LEU A 110 4.60 10.88 -7.80
N GLU A 111 3.89 12.00 -7.96
CA GLU A 111 4.53 13.33 -8.01
C GLU A 111 5.24 13.73 -6.70
N PRO A 112 4.65 13.54 -5.50
CA PRO A 112 5.39 13.71 -4.24
C PRO A 112 6.53 12.69 -4.09
N TYR A 113 6.35 11.49 -4.64
CA TYR A 113 7.32 10.40 -4.56
C TYR A 113 8.59 10.66 -5.38
N ASP A 114 8.46 11.39 -6.50
CA ASP A 114 9.54 11.74 -7.42
C ASP A 114 10.49 12.79 -6.81
N LYS A 115 9.93 13.90 -6.31
CA LYS A 115 10.72 15.07 -5.87
C LYS A 115 11.39 14.92 -4.50
N SER A 116 11.03 13.87 -3.74
CA SER A 116 11.41 13.72 -2.33
C SER A 116 12.74 13.00 -2.11
N GLY A 117 13.53 12.74 -3.15
CA GLY A 117 14.81 12.04 -3.01
C GLY A 117 14.60 10.62 -2.45
N TRP A 118 15.00 10.34 -1.21
CA TRP A 118 14.70 9.08 -0.51
C TRP A 118 13.84 9.29 0.76
N GLU A 119 13.19 10.45 0.89
CA GLU A 119 12.32 10.73 2.04
C GLU A 119 11.06 9.88 2.05
N ILE A 120 10.58 9.44 0.88
CA ILE A 120 9.47 8.52 0.74
C ILE A 120 9.96 7.25 0.04
N LEU A 121 9.66 6.08 0.60
CA LEU A 121 9.82 4.77 -0.03
C LEU A 121 8.45 4.08 -0.06
N ASP A 122 7.95 3.81 -1.25
CA ASP A 122 6.66 3.17 -1.48
C ASP A 122 6.84 2.05 -2.50
N PHE A 123 6.42 0.83 -2.15
CA PHE A 123 6.51 -0.35 -3.01
C PHE A 123 5.37 -0.43 -4.05
N ALA A 124 4.50 0.58 -4.14
CA ALA A 124 3.46 0.67 -5.16
C ALA A 124 3.99 0.80 -6.61
N ASP A 125 5.24 1.24 -6.78
CA ASP A 125 5.89 1.42 -8.10
C ASP A 125 6.53 0.13 -8.65
N ILE A 126 6.46 -0.99 -7.92
CA ILE A 126 6.83 -2.33 -8.40
C ILE A 126 5.62 -3.24 -8.52
N SER A 127 5.72 -4.28 -9.35
CA SER A 127 4.60 -5.18 -9.55
C SER A 127 4.22 -5.91 -8.25
N ARG A 128 2.92 -6.12 -8.03
CA ARG A 128 2.39 -6.87 -6.89
C ARG A 128 3.03 -8.27 -6.76
N SER A 129 3.28 -8.94 -7.88
CA SER A 129 3.95 -10.25 -7.95
C SER A 129 5.39 -10.20 -7.42
N LEU A 130 6.11 -9.09 -7.63
CA LEU A 130 7.45 -8.88 -7.10
C LEU A 130 7.40 -8.44 -5.63
N ALA A 131 6.62 -7.41 -5.31
CA ALA A 131 6.48 -6.89 -3.94
C ALA A 131 6.08 -7.99 -2.94
N SER A 132 5.13 -8.85 -3.33
CA SER A 132 4.67 -9.97 -2.50
C SER A 132 5.76 -11.00 -2.19
N LYS A 133 6.83 -11.08 -2.99
CA LYS A 133 7.97 -11.98 -2.77
C LYS A 133 9.05 -11.37 -1.88
N LEU A 134 9.02 -10.05 -1.68
CA LEU A 134 10.00 -9.38 -0.85
C LEU A 134 9.90 -9.84 0.60
N THR A 135 11.04 -10.16 1.17
CA THR A 135 11.19 -10.57 2.57
C THR A 135 11.78 -9.43 3.39
N ASP A 136 11.81 -9.60 4.70
CA ASP A 136 12.55 -8.74 5.61
C ASP A 136 14.03 -8.53 5.22
N ASP A 137 14.68 -9.54 4.60
CA ASP A 137 16.06 -9.40 4.14
C ASP A 137 16.18 -8.38 3.02
N ASP A 138 15.24 -8.39 2.09
CA ASP A 138 15.23 -7.50 0.93
C ASP A 138 14.89 -6.06 1.37
N ILE A 139 13.83 -5.91 2.18
CA ILE A 139 13.39 -4.61 2.70
C ILE A 139 14.47 -4.00 3.61
N GLY A 140 15.04 -4.77 4.52
CA GLY A 140 16.11 -4.27 5.39
C GLY A 140 17.36 -3.90 4.61
N ALA A 141 17.73 -4.65 3.57
CA ALA A 141 18.84 -4.30 2.70
C ALA A 141 18.60 -2.98 1.94
N ILE A 142 17.38 -2.78 1.42
CA ILE A 142 16.98 -1.51 0.79
C ILE A 142 17.14 -0.36 1.78
N LEU A 143 16.59 -0.49 2.99
CA LEU A 143 16.63 0.56 4.01
C LEU A 143 18.06 0.94 4.40
N VAL A 144 18.99 -0.02 4.46
CA VAL A 144 20.40 0.29 4.66
C VAL A 144 21.00 1.00 3.45
N CYS A 145 20.72 0.55 2.23
CA CYS A 145 21.27 1.15 1.01
C CYS A 145 20.87 2.61 0.83
N ILE A 146 19.62 2.96 1.14
CA ILE A 146 19.12 4.35 1.02
C ILE A 146 19.45 5.21 2.25
N GLN A 147 20.17 4.66 3.24
CA GLN A 147 20.46 5.31 4.51
C GLN A 147 19.18 5.80 5.20
N ALA A 148 18.18 4.92 5.26
CA ALA A 148 16.81 5.25 5.66
C ALA A 148 16.74 5.87 7.07
N LYS A 149 17.62 5.47 7.98
CA LYS A 149 17.68 6.03 9.35
C LYS A 149 17.83 7.56 9.39
N GLN A 150 18.50 8.16 8.41
CA GLN A 150 18.74 9.61 8.38
C GLN A 150 17.93 10.34 7.32
N ASN A 151 17.35 9.61 6.37
CA ASN A 151 16.74 10.21 5.18
C ASN A 151 15.25 9.88 5.03
N LEU A 152 14.81 8.71 5.50
CA LEU A 152 13.45 8.25 5.26
C LEU A 152 12.49 8.88 6.26
N LYS A 153 11.42 9.47 5.74
CA LYS A 153 10.27 10.01 6.47
C LYS A 153 9.08 9.06 6.39
N VAL A 154 8.76 8.59 5.19
CA VAL A 154 7.56 7.78 4.92
C VAL A 154 7.93 6.43 4.34
N LEU A 155 7.45 5.35 4.94
CA LEU A 155 7.59 3.99 4.42
C LEU A 155 6.22 3.36 4.19
N LYS A 156 5.89 3.04 2.95
CA LYS A 156 4.65 2.35 2.58
C LYS A 156 4.96 0.94 2.07
N LEU A 157 4.57 -0.09 2.84
CA LEU A 157 4.84 -1.50 2.55
C LEU A 157 3.82 -2.12 1.60
N THR A 158 3.35 -1.35 0.62
CA THR A 158 2.32 -1.78 -0.33
C THR A 158 2.69 -3.12 -0.97
N HIS A 159 1.77 -4.08 -0.89
CA HIS A 159 1.90 -5.44 -1.40
C HIS A 159 3.01 -6.33 -0.81
N CYS A 160 3.73 -5.91 0.23
CA CYS A 160 4.83 -6.68 0.84
C CYS A 160 4.34 -7.78 1.81
N TYR A 161 3.53 -8.74 1.33
CA TYR A 161 2.86 -9.73 2.20
C TYR A 161 3.78 -10.68 2.95
N ASN A 162 4.97 -10.95 2.42
CA ASN A 162 5.97 -11.83 3.06
C ASN A 162 6.81 -11.14 4.14
N PHE A 163 6.56 -9.85 4.40
CA PHE A 163 7.23 -9.08 5.43
C PHE A 163 6.74 -9.46 6.85
N ILE A 164 7.67 -9.69 7.77
CA ILE A 164 7.42 -10.10 9.15
C ILE A 164 7.62 -8.94 10.14
N GLY A 165 8.61 -8.08 9.93
CA GLY A 165 8.93 -6.98 10.86
C GLY A 165 10.42 -6.71 11.01
N HIS A 166 11.26 -7.74 10.93
CA HIS A 166 12.72 -7.67 11.10
C HIS A 166 13.42 -6.75 10.11
N GLY A 167 12.85 -6.55 8.92
CA GLY A 167 13.40 -5.66 7.91
C GLY A 167 13.37 -4.19 8.33
N LEU A 168 12.54 -3.80 9.32
CA LEU A 168 12.49 -2.43 9.85
C LEU A 168 13.61 -2.12 10.85
N GLU A 169 14.41 -3.09 11.24
CA GLU A 169 15.51 -2.93 12.21
C GLU A 169 16.48 -1.77 11.86
N PRO A 170 16.81 -1.48 10.57
CA PRO A 170 17.62 -0.31 10.22
C PRO A 170 17.02 1.04 10.62
N LEU A 171 15.72 1.12 10.87
CA LEU A 171 15.03 2.36 11.27
C LEU A 171 15.09 2.63 12.77
N ARG A 172 15.63 1.69 13.58
CA ARG A 172 15.79 1.91 15.02
C ARG A 172 16.48 3.24 15.32
N SER A 173 15.88 3.98 16.24
CA SER A 173 16.30 5.29 16.71
C SER A 173 16.46 6.31 15.56
N SER A 174 15.64 6.18 14.52
CA SER A 174 15.48 7.21 13.50
C SER A 174 14.77 8.41 14.10
N THR A 175 15.31 9.59 13.87
CA THR A 175 14.67 10.87 14.24
C THR A 175 13.96 11.52 13.06
N THR A 176 14.21 11.08 11.83
CA THR A 176 13.57 11.63 10.62
C THR A 176 12.31 10.87 10.21
N PHE A 177 12.08 9.69 10.78
CA PHE A 177 10.97 8.83 10.37
C PHE A 177 9.65 9.35 10.94
N GLU A 178 8.65 9.49 10.07
CA GLU A 178 7.40 10.20 10.29
C GLU A 178 6.17 9.28 10.15
N GLU A 179 6.14 8.43 9.11
CA GLU A 179 5.00 7.60 8.77
C GLU A 179 5.41 6.17 8.40
N LEU A 180 4.69 5.19 8.96
CA LEU A 180 4.74 3.79 8.55
C LEU A 180 3.37 3.29 8.12
N ASP A 181 3.22 2.94 6.83
CA ASP A 181 2.02 2.30 6.31
C ASP A 181 2.24 0.78 6.14
N MET A 182 1.58 0.00 7.00
CA MET A 182 1.53 -1.46 6.96
C MET A 182 0.17 -2.00 6.51
N GLY A 183 -0.65 -1.19 5.82
CA GLY A 183 -1.92 -1.62 5.25
C GLY A 183 -1.75 -2.73 4.20
N LEU A 184 -0.56 -2.87 3.61
CA LEU A 184 -0.18 -3.86 2.56
C LEU A 184 -1.06 -3.80 1.28
N THR A 185 -2.04 -2.92 1.24
CA THR A 185 -2.87 -2.58 0.08
C THR A 185 -2.41 -1.24 -0.50
N LEU A 186 -2.86 -0.94 -1.72
CA LEU A 186 -2.73 0.43 -2.24
C LEU A 186 -3.54 1.37 -1.34
N CYS A 187 -3.04 2.57 -1.11
CA CYS A 187 -3.68 3.60 -0.29
C CYS A 187 -5.09 4.03 -0.79
N TYR A 188 -5.49 3.62 -2.00
CA TYR A 188 -6.83 3.84 -2.60
C TYR A 188 -7.74 2.64 -2.50
N LYS A 189 -7.20 1.44 -2.25
CA LYS A 189 -8.05 0.29 -1.99
C LYS A 189 -8.71 0.50 -0.66
N LYS A 190 -10.01 0.81 -0.67
CA LYS A 190 -10.82 0.76 0.53
C LYS A 190 -10.57 -0.63 1.10
N PRO A 191 -10.04 -0.75 2.32
CA PRO A 191 -10.04 -2.04 2.98
C PRO A 191 -11.48 -2.53 2.91
N ALA A 192 -11.75 -3.70 2.33
CA ALA A 192 -13.10 -4.18 2.01
C ALA A 192 -13.92 -4.54 3.27
N ILE A 193 -13.76 -3.77 4.34
CA ILE A 193 -14.09 -4.10 5.72
C ILE A 193 -15.59 -4.04 5.97
N LEU A 194 -16.38 -3.21 5.28
CA LEU A 194 -17.77 -2.99 5.70
C LEU A 194 -18.85 -3.53 4.76
N THR A 195 -18.52 -4.20 3.66
CA THR A 195 -19.51 -5.04 2.99
C THR A 195 -19.44 -6.44 3.59
N GLU A 196 -20.20 -6.64 4.68
CA GLU A 196 -20.41 -7.95 5.29
C GLU A 196 -20.60 -9.03 4.20
N GLY A 197 -19.64 -9.94 4.07
CA GLY A 197 -19.71 -11.08 3.15
C GLY A 197 -18.76 -11.09 1.96
N GLN A 198 -17.95 -10.04 1.72
CA GLN A 198 -16.82 -10.15 0.80
C GLN A 198 -15.64 -10.84 1.51
N PRO A 199 -15.08 -11.94 0.95
CA PRO A 199 -13.86 -12.53 1.49
C PRO A 199 -12.73 -11.50 1.46
N LEU A 200 -11.88 -11.50 2.48
CA LEU A 200 -10.63 -10.72 2.41
C LEU A 200 -9.93 -11.07 1.11
N ASP A 201 -9.18 -10.11 0.56
CA ASP A 201 -8.23 -10.45 -0.47
C ASP A 201 -7.33 -11.57 0.09
N LYS A 202 -7.28 -12.71 -0.61
CA LYS A 202 -6.53 -13.92 -0.21
C LYS A 202 -5.09 -13.59 0.19
N TYR A 203 -4.53 -12.51 -0.36
CA TYR A 203 -3.19 -12.05 -0.07
C TYR A 203 -3.06 -11.34 1.29
N GLU A 204 -4.08 -10.61 1.75
CA GLU A 204 -4.03 -9.95 3.07
C GLU A 204 -4.09 -10.97 4.22
N GLU A 205 -4.83 -12.07 4.06
CA GLU A 205 -4.79 -13.19 5.01
C GLU A 205 -3.39 -13.82 5.10
N SER A 206 -2.62 -13.75 4.02
CA SER A 206 -1.26 -14.29 3.92
C SER A 206 -0.18 -13.39 4.52
N ALA A 207 -0.53 -12.18 4.98
CA ALA A 207 0.40 -11.27 5.63
C ALA A 207 1.08 -11.94 6.85
N LYS A 208 2.41 -11.87 6.90
CA LYS A 208 3.26 -12.52 7.91
C LYS A 208 3.76 -11.59 9.01
N LEU A 209 3.22 -10.37 9.10
CA LEU A 209 3.57 -9.37 10.11
C LEU A 209 3.54 -9.97 11.52
N SER A 210 4.55 -9.65 12.31
CA SER A 210 4.70 -10.08 13.70
C SER A 210 4.70 -8.88 14.62
N ASP A 211 3.67 -8.82 15.44
CA ASP A 211 3.37 -7.75 16.39
C ASP A 211 4.55 -7.46 17.29
N LYS A 212 5.08 -8.51 17.91
CA LYS A 212 6.20 -8.43 18.84
C LYS A 212 7.43 -7.77 18.22
N ILE A 213 7.69 -8.04 16.94
CA ILE A 213 8.88 -7.54 16.25
C ILE A 213 8.65 -6.08 15.85
N VAL A 214 7.53 -5.79 15.19
CA VAL A 214 7.19 -4.44 14.73
C VAL A 214 7.07 -3.47 15.89
N LEU A 215 6.32 -3.84 16.95
CA LEU A 215 6.14 -2.99 18.12
C LEU A 215 7.46 -2.71 18.84
N GLY A 216 8.34 -3.69 18.98
CA GLY A 216 9.65 -3.49 19.59
C GLY A 216 10.55 -2.54 18.79
N ILE A 217 10.34 -2.38 17.48
CA ILE A 217 11.04 -1.39 16.64
C ILE A 217 10.38 -0.02 16.74
N LEU A 218 9.05 0.03 16.69
CA LEU A 218 8.29 1.27 16.86
C LEU A 218 8.53 1.91 18.22
N GLU A 219 8.60 1.12 19.30
CA GLU A 219 8.93 1.60 20.64
C GLU A 219 10.29 2.31 20.67
N ASP A 220 11.30 1.77 19.97
CA ASP A 220 12.63 2.37 19.87
C ASP A 220 12.65 3.66 19.04
N ILE A 221 11.86 3.72 17.95
CA ILE A 221 11.68 4.93 17.13
C ILE A 221 11.01 6.03 17.95
N VAL A 222 9.88 5.72 18.59
CA VAL A 222 9.08 6.69 19.33
C VAL A 222 9.79 7.12 20.63
N SER A 223 10.63 6.27 21.22
CA SER A 223 11.44 6.63 22.40
C SER A 223 12.69 7.45 22.04
N ALA A 224 13.02 7.63 20.75
CA ALA A 224 14.17 8.42 20.36
C ALA A 224 13.93 9.91 20.63
N GLU A 225 14.90 10.58 21.24
CA GLU A 225 14.85 12.02 21.49
C GLU A 225 14.75 12.78 20.16
N GLY A 226 13.72 13.63 20.02
CA GLY A 226 13.48 14.37 18.79
C GLY A 226 12.93 13.53 17.63
N ASN A 227 12.28 12.40 17.91
CA ASN A 227 11.55 11.65 16.87
C ASN A 227 10.43 12.51 16.26
N ASN A 228 10.14 12.28 14.98
CA ASN A 228 9.04 12.92 14.25
C ASN A 228 7.94 11.91 13.89
N PHE A 229 7.95 10.72 14.48
CA PHE A 229 7.02 9.65 14.12
C PHE A 229 5.60 9.97 14.58
N TRP A 230 4.70 10.24 13.64
CA TRP A 230 3.35 10.73 13.92
C TRP A 230 2.24 9.87 13.32
N ARG A 231 2.51 8.97 12.37
CA ARG A 231 1.47 8.11 11.76
C ARG A 231 1.88 6.65 11.60
N LEU A 232 0.96 5.77 11.98
CA LEU A 232 1.04 4.33 11.76
C LEU A 232 -0.28 3.84 11.15
N GLN A 233 -0.23 3.28 9.95
CA GLN A 233 -1.35 2.53 9.38
C GLN A 233 -1.13 1.04 9.60
N VAL A 234 -2.11 0.34 10.17
CA VAL A 234 -2.04 -1.11 10.42
C VAL A 234 -2.90 -1.89 9.42
N SER A 235 -2.54 -3.14 9.15
CA SER A 235 -3.38 -4.01 8.31
C SER A 235 -4.68 -4.39 8.99
N LEU A 236 -5.70 -4.74 8.19
CA LEU A 236 -7.00 -5.14 8.71
C LEU A 236 -6.93 -6.43 9.52
N LYS A 237 -6.10 -7.38 9.09
CA LYS A 237 -5.87 -8.63 9.81
C LYS A 237 -5.42 -8.34 11.24
N TYR A 238 -4.43 -7.47 11.37
CA TYR A 238 -3.87 -7.03 12.64
C TYR A 238 -4.91 -6.34 13.52
N TRP A 239 -5.80 -5.55 12.90
CA TRP A 239 -6.91 -4.92 13.59
C TRP A 239 -7.96 -5.94 14.10
N ARG A 240 -8.35 -6.91 13.27
CA ARG A 240 -9.42 -7.90 13.56
C ARG A 240 -9.03 -8.97 14.56
N GLU A 241 -7.78 -9.43 14.53
CA GLU A 241 -7.26 -10.41 15.48
C GLU A 241 -7.15 -9.84 16.91
N GLY A 242 -7.55 -8.58 17.08
CA GLY A 242 -7.38 -7.78 18.27
C GLY A 242 -5.97 -7.26 18.24
N LEU A 243 -5.81 -5.94 18.01
CA LEU A 243 -4.57 -5.25 18.36
C LEU A 243 -4.17 -5.76 19.76
N PRO A 244 -3.06 -6.51 19.91
CA PRO A 244 -2.82 -7.43 21.02
C PRO A 244 -2.90 -6.70 22.34
N ASP A 245 -4.07 -6.72 22.99
CA ASP A 245 -4.42 -5.91 24.15
C ASP A 245 -3.72 -4.53 24.18
N MET A 246 -3.57 -3.90 22.99
CA MET A 246 -3.10 -2.53 22.85
C MET A 246 -4.27 -1.64 23.22
N THR A 247 -4.70 -1.77 24.46
CA THR A 247 -4.87 -0.56 25.21
C THR A 247 -3.58 0.23 24.97
N LEU A 248 -3.69 1.42 24.38
CA LEU A 248 -2.63 2.45 24.32
C LEU A 248 -2.12 2.85 25.73
N THR A 249 -2.31 2.00 26.73
CA THR A 249 -1.68 1.99 28.03
C THR A 249 -0.42 1.12 28.05
N GLN A 250 -0.21 0.21 27.07
CA GLN A 250 1.02 -0.61 26.91
C GLN A 250 2.07 -0.05 25.95
N PHE A 251 1.71 0.85 25.03
CA PHE A 251 2.55 2.04 24.97
C PHE A 251 2.24 2.68 26.32
N PRO A 252 3.15 2.69 27.30
CA PRO A 252 2.98 3.65 28.38
C PRO A 252 2.62 4.95 27.65
N PRO A 253 1.72 5.82 28.17
CA PRO A 253 1.89 7.23 27.81
C PRO A 253 3.40 7.43 27.87
N LEU A 254 4.07 7.76 26.76
CA LEU A 254 5.52 7.84 26.75
C LEU A 254 5.81 8.98 27.70
N VAL A 255 5.88 8.64 28.98
CA VAL A 255 6.10 9.53 30.08
C VAL A 255 7.57 9.69 29.92
N ASP A 256 7.95 10.72 29.17
CA ASP A 256 9.29 11.23 29.28
C ASP A 256 9.60 11.42 30.78
N ASP A 257 10.88 11.50 31.13
CA ASP A 257 11.27 11.75 32.53
C ASP A 257 10.67 13.06 33.11
N PHE A 258 9.94 13.84 32.29
CA PHE A 258 9.24 15.08 32.61
C PHE A 258 7.71 14.96 32.83
N GLY A 259 7.08 13.80 32.58
CA GLY A 259 5.66 13.58 32.90
C GLY A 259 4.65 13.81 31.77
N TYR A 260 5.08 14.03 30.52
CA TYR A 260 4.16 14.27 29.41
C TYR A 260 3.56 12.97 28.89
N LYS A 261 2.24 12.91 28.70
CA LYS A 261 1.58 11.76 28.07
C LYS A 261 1.50 12.04 26.58
N HIS A 262 2.30 11.38 25.75
CA HIS A 262 2.05 11.41 24.32
C HIS A 262 0.69 10.75 24.05
N PHE A 263 -0.26 11.54 23.54
CA PHE A 263 -1.58 11.05 23.16
C PHE A 263 -1.47 10.33 21.81
N ALA A 264 -2.06 9.15 21.73
CA ALA A 264 -2.26 8.45 20.48
C ALA A 264 -3.75 8.41 20.14
N VAL A 265 -4.08 8.65 18.87
CA VAL A 265 -5.47 8.65 18.43
C VAL A 265 -5.69 7.70 17.28
N VAL A 266 -6.74 6.89 17.37
CA VAL A 266 -7.01 5.80 16.43
C VAL A 266 -8.26 6.10 15.63
N VAL A 267 -8.12 6.07 14.30
CA VAL A 267 -9.22 6.22 13.35
C VAL A 267 -9.56 4.85 12.80
N LYS A 268 -10.51 4.17 13.45
CA LYS A 268 -10.90 2.78 13.13
C LYS A 268 -11.23 2.53 11.65
N ASN A 269 -11.80 3.54 10.99
CA ASN A 269 -12.25 3.44 9.61
C ASN A 269 -11.10 3.42 8.59
N SER A 270 -9.98 4.07 8.92
CA SER A 270 -8.80 4.13 8.05
C SER A 270 -7.64 3.29 8.58
N LEU A 271 -7.84 2.61 9.72
CA LEU A 271 -6.82 1.81 10.41
C LEU A 271 -5.54 2.62 10.73
N ASN A 272 -5.68 3.93 10.89
CA ASN A 272 -4.60 4.83 11.22
C ASN A 272 -4.53 5.09 12.73
N CYS A 273 -3.32 5.13 13.24
CA CYS A 273 -2.95 5.58 14.58
C CYS A 273 -2.05 6.81 14.42
N TYR A 274 -2.39 7.89 15.10
CA TYR A 274 -1.61 9.12 15.09
C TYR A 274 -0.95 9.35 16.45
N PHE A 275 0.24 9.94 16.47
CA PHE A 275 1.06 10.19 17.67
C PHE A 275 1.54 11.65 17.76
N GLN A 276 2.20 12.00 18.87
CA GLN A 276 2.86 13.29 19.13
C GLN A 276 1.93 14.50 19.35
N PHE A 277 0.79 14.28 19.99
CA PHE A 277 -0.09 15.38 20.39
C PHE A 277 0.08 15.70 21.87
N GLU A 278 0.08 16.99 22.21
CA GLU A 278 0.09 17.46 23.61
C GLU A 278 -1.28 17.28 24.27
N SER A 279 -2.34 17.28 23.45
CA SER A 279 -3.72 17.11 23.89
C SER A 279 -4.64 16.72 22.73
N ASN A 280 -5.86 16.29 23.04
CA ASN A 280 -6.92 16.10 22.04
C ASN A 280 -7.24 17.38 21.25
N ALA A 281 -7.04 18.56 21.85
CA ALA A 281 -7.29 19.83 21.17
C ALA A 281 -6.18 20.15 20.16
N ASP A 282 -4.91 19.91 20.53
CA ASP A 282 -3.74 20.02 19.63
C ASP A 282 -3.86 19.03 18.47
N PHE A 283 -4.29 17.78 18.74
CA PHE A 283 -4.65 16.84 17.67
C PHE A 283 -5.69 17.43 16.71
N MET A 284 -6.82 17.92 17.23
CA MET A 284 -7.89 18.42 16.36
C MET A 284 -7.52 19.68 15.61
N GLU A 285 -6.71 20.55 16.22
CA GLU A 285 -6.18 21.73 15.57
C GLU A 285 -5.29 21.35 14.41
N ARG A 286 -4.33 20.43 14.61
CA ARG A 286 -3.45 19.93 13.54
C ARG A 286 -4.21 19.16 12.47
N PHE A 287 -5.09 18.24 12.89
CA PHE A 287 -5.92 17.44 11.99
C PHE A 287 -6.87 18.29 11.13
N HIS A 288 -7.37 19.41 11.65
CA HIS A 288 -8.20 20.34 10.87
C HIS A 288 -7.42 21.45 10.17
N SER A 289 -6.21 21.74 10.61
CA SER A 289 -5.32 22.66 9.91
C SER A 289 -4.96 22.04 8.55
N GLN A 290 -4.95 22.87 7.51
CA GLN A 290 -4.52 22.45 6.16
C GLN A 290 -3.06 22.00 6.09
N GLU A 291 -2.33 21.95 7.21
CA GLU A 291 -1.00 21.31 7.26
C GLU A 291 -1.11 19.82 6.93
N TRP A 292 -2.27 19.21 7.18
CA TRP A 292 -2.57 17.84 6.80
C TRP A 292 -3.35 17.92 5.49
N GLU A 293 -2.65 17.91 4.36
CA GLU A 293 -3.30 17.59 3.09
C GLU A 293 -3.89 16.20 3.25
N HIS A 294 -5.19 16.13 3.57
CA HIS A 294 -5.90 14.87 3.74
C HIS A 294 -5.65 14.02 2.50
N GLU A 295 -4.76 13.02 2.59
CA GLU A 295 -4.71 11.95 1.62
C GLU A 295 -6.14 11.38 1.53
N GLU A 296 -6.62 10.99 0.36
CA GLU A 296 -8.03 10.58 0.19
C GLU A 296 -8.46 9.47 1.18
N GLY A 297 -7.51 8.74 1.76
CA GLY A 297 -7.70 7.74 2.82
C GLY A 297 -8.04 8.26 4.22
N GLU A 298 -7.97 9.57 4.50
CA GLU A 298 -8.37 10.13 5.80
C GLU A 298 -9.87 10.46 5.88
N LYS A 299 -10.64 10.23 4.82
CA LYS A 299 -12.09 10.41 4.86
C LYS A 299 -12.76 9.29 5.65
N CYS A 300 -13.87 9.62 6.28
CA CYS A 300 -14.67 8.63 6.97
C CYS A 300 -15.18 7.59 5.97
N TYR A 301 -14.76 6.34 6.15
CA TYR A 301 -15.10 5.22 5.28
C TYR A 301 -16.59 5.15 4.92
N ARG A 302 -17.49 5.44 5.87
CA ARG A 302 -18.94 5.20 5.73
C ARG A 302 -19.73 6.33 5.04
N CYS A 303 -19.26 7.58 5.08
CA CYS A 303 -19.93 8.74 4.45
C CYS A 303 -19.03 9.48 3.44
N ASN A 304 -17.78 9.03 3.29
CA ASN A 304 -16.70 9.73 2.58
C ASN A 304 -16.45 11.19 3.02
N CYS A 305 -16.82 11.54 4.24
CA CYS A 305 -16.73 12.90 4.76
C CYS A 305 -15.46 13.10 5.59
N ALA A 306 -14.78 14.23 5.41
CA ALA A 306 -13.56 14.58 6.16
C ALA A 306 -13.86 15.23 7.53
N SER A 307 -15.13 15.20 7.97
CA SER A 307 -15.53 15.78 9.25
C SER A 307 -15.51 14.69 10.31
N PHE A 308 -14.63 14.85 11.28
CA PHE A 308 -14.49 13.99 12.44
C PHE A 308 -14.72 14.79 13.71
N ASP A 309 -15.16 14.12 14.77
CA ASP A 309 -15.23 14.62 16.13
C ASP A 309 -14.49 13.65 17.07
N LEU A 310 -13.97 14.15 18.19
CA LEU A 310 -13.51 13.29 19.28
C LEU A 310 -14.61 13.04 20.30
N CYS A 311 -14.73 11.79 20.73
CA CYS A 311 -15.44 11.48 21.96
C CYS A 311 -14.66 12.02 23.15
N ARG A 312 -15.22 13.00 23.85
CA ARG A 312 -14.61 13.58 25.05
C ARG A 312 -14.45 12.60 26.22
N HIS A 313 -15.10 11.44 26.17
CA HIS A 313 -15.07 10.45 27.24
C HIS A 313 -13.94 9.42 27.05
N CYS A 314 -13.72 8.92 25.84
CA CYS A 314 -12.71 7.88 25.56
C CYS A 314 -11.63 8.30 24.55
N SER A 315 -11.67 9.54 24.06
CA SER A 315 -10.76 10.10 23.05
C SER A 315 -10.76 9.34 21.71
N GLU A 316 -11.77 8.52 21.43
CA GLU A 316 -11.93 7.95 20.10
C GLU A 316 -12.29 9.05 19.10
N ILE A 317 -11.71 8.97 17.90
CA ILE A 317 -12.13 9.76 16.75
C ILE A 317 -13.18 8.98 15.98
N GLY A 318 -14.17 9.71 15.52
CA GLY A 318 -15.21 9.17 14.71
C GLY A 318 -15.78 10.26 13.85
N CYS A 319 -16.20 9.81 12.71
CA CYS A 319 -16.80 10.60 11.66
C CYS A 319 -18.05 11.34 12.14
N ARG A 320 -18.09 12.68 12.08
CA ARG A 320 -19.21 13.49 12.59
C ARG A 320 -20.56 13.04 12.03
N VAL A 321 -20.62 12.73 10.73
CA VAL A 321 -21.86 12.29 10.07
C VAL A 321 -22.29 10.89 10.55
N CYS A 322 -21.36 9.93 10.57
CA CYS A 322 -21.69 8.57 10.97
C CYS A 322 -21.83 8.40 12.49
N TRP A 323 -21.17 9.24 13.28
CA TRP A 323 -21.22 9.24 14.73
C TRP A 323 -22.51 9.87 15.24
N GLN A 324 -23.02 10.94 14.65
CA GLN A 324 -24.28 11.55 15.12
C GLN A 324 -25.49 10.60 15.11
N VAL A 325 -25.40 9.46 14.42
CA VAL A 325 -26.45 8.42 14.38
C VAL A 325 -26.33 7.40 15.54
N ASN A 326 -25.15 7.25 16.16
CA ASN A 326 -24.83 6.19 17.11
C ASN A 326 -24.19 6.71 18.42
N SER A 327 -24.34 5.98 19.52
CA SER A 327 -23.46 6.16 20.70
C SER A 327 -22.00 5.84 20.34
N CYS A 328 -21.04 6.43 21.04
CA CYS A 328 -19.66 5.95 21.03
C CYS A 328 -19.65 4.44 21.31
N GLU A 329 -19.10 3.64 20.40
CA GLU A 329 -19.10 2.17 20.52
C GLU A 329 -18.26 1.69 21.71
N ASN A 330 -17.22 2.43 22.07
CA ASN A 330 -16.32 2.08 23.15
C ASN A 330 -16.90 2.43 24.53
N CYS A 331 -17.47 3.62 24.72
CA CYS A 331 -17.95 4.08 26.02
C CYS A 331 -19.48 4.17 26.16
N GLY A 332 -20.24 3.87 25.10
CA GLY A 332 -21.70 3.92 25.08
C GLY A 332 -22.32 5.33 25.14
N ALA A 333 -21.52 6.40 25.09
CA ALA A 333 -22.03 7.76 25.22
C ALA A 333 -22.80 8.19 23.97
N VAL A 334 -24.09 8.52 24.11
CA VAL A 334 -24.94 9.05 23.04
C VAL A 334 -24.75 10.57 22.94
N GLY A 335 -24.31 11.06 21.77
CA GLY A 335 -24.27 12.50 21.46
C GLY A 335 -23.15 13.28 22.17
N CYS A 336 -21.89 13.04 21.80
CA CYS A 336 -20.72 13.78 22.29
C CYS A 336 -20.55 15.18 21.67
N THR A 337 -21.64 15.94 21.49
CA THR A 337 -21.57 17.38 21.24
C THR A 337 -22.15 18.10 22.45
N ASP A 338 -21.28 18.76 23.21
CA ASP A 338 -21.66 19.62 24.34
C ASP A 338 -22.77 20.59 23.91
N ILE A 339 -23.96 20.42 24.49
CA ILE A 339 -24.88 21.45 25.01
C ILE A 339 -26.11 20.70 25.54
N GLU A 340 -26.36 20.82 26.84
CA GLU A 340 -27.59 20.49 27.56
C GLU A 340 -28.41 19.30 27.02
N CYS A 341 -28.24 18.14 27.66
CA CYS A 341 -29.18 17.02 27.55
C CYS A 341 -30.60 17.43 27.98
N ARG A 342 -31.36 18.02 27.06
CA ARG A 342 -32.83 18.03 27.09
C ARG A 342 -33.33 16.85 26.28
N GLY A 343 -33.69 15.81 27.02
CA GLY A 343 -34.98 15.14 26.90
C GLY A 343 -35.30 14.41 25.60
N LYS A 344 -35.56 13.11 25.75
CA LYS A 344 -36.68 12.36 25.13
C LYS A 344 -37.00 12.68 23.67
N VAL A 345 -36.74 11.69 22.81
CA VAL A 345 -37.59 11.31 21.65
C VAL A 345 -38.45 12.46 21.11
N LYS A 346 -37.93 13.21 20.14
CA LYS A 346 -38.79 14.04 19.30
C LYS A 346 -39.67 13.10 18.48
N THR A 347 -40.90 12.93 18.90
CA THR A 347 -41.98 12.56 17.99
C THR A 347 -42.13 13.68 16.96
N CYS A 348 -41.89 13.37 15.69
CA CYS A 348 -42.28 14.23 14.58
C CYS A 348 -43.82 14.38 14.63
N ARG A 349 -44.33 15.57 14.99
CA ARG A 349 -45.77 15.91 14.94
C ARG A 349 -46.27 16.18 13.51
N ASN A 350 -45.65 15.57 12.50
CA ASN A 350 -46.06 15.72 11.12
C ASN A 350 -46.53 14.37 10.60
N SER A 351 -47.80 14.28 10.20
CA SER A 351 -48.42 13.07 9.61
C SER A 351 -47.91 12.74 8.19
N ARG A 352 -46.74 13.26 7.84
CA ARG A 352 -46.03 13.06 6.57
C ARG A 352 -44.53 12.83 6.76
N CYS A 353 -44.11 12.37 7.94
CA CYS A 353 -42.72 11.93 8.21
C CYS A 353 -42.50 10.45 7.79
N GLU A 354 -43.15 10.01 6.71
CA GLU A 354 -42.74 8.83 5.95
C GLU A 354 -42.11 9.34 4.66
N GLU A 355 -40.95 8.79 4.33
CA GLU A 355 -40.04 9.09 3.21
C GLU A 355 -38.80 9.91 3.60
N TYR A 356 -37.66 9.34 3.20
CA TYR A 356 -36.26 9.81 3.24
C TYR A 356 -35.39 9.35 4.43
N CYS A 357 -34.84 8.14 4.27
CA CYS A 357 -33.45 7.83 4.56
C CYS A 357 -32.80 7.53 3.19
N ASP A 358 -31.97 8.45 2.69
CA ASP A 358 -31.57 8.46 1.27
C ASP A 358 -30.18 7.87 0.97
N ASP A 359 -29.36 7.55 1.98
CA ASP A 359 -28.02 7.02 1.68
C ASP A 359 -27.98 5.50 1.81
N CYS A 360 -28.06 4.91 0.61
CA CYS A 360 -27.61 3.57 0.23
C CYS A 360 -28.59 2.44 0.50
N ARG A 361 -29.41 2.10 -0.51
CA ARG A 361 -29.57 0.69 -0.93
C ARG A 361 -29.70 0.56 -2.45
N LEU A 362 -28.89 -0.34 -2.99
CA LEU A 362 -29.01 -0.89 -4.34
C LEU A 362 -30.41 -1.50 -4.56
N GLU A 363 -31.32 -0.73 -5.13
CA GLU A 363 -32.21 -0.96 -6.28
C GLU A 363 -33.26 0.16 -6.25
N GLY A 364 -33.29 1.01 -7.29
CA GLY A 364 -34.20 2.16 -7.38
C GLY A 364 -33.54 3.55 -7.32
N CYS A 365 -32.44 3.79 -8.04
CA CYS A 365 -31.85 5.12 -8.14
C CYS A 365 -32.65 6.01 -9.11
N ARG A 366 -33.32 7.07 -8.61
CA ARG A 366 -34.24 7.92 -9.41
C ARG A 366 -33.63 9.19 -9.99
N ASN A 367 -32.43 9.60 -9.59
CA ASN A 367 -31.84 10.85 -10.08
C ASN A 367 -30.59 10.56 -10.92
N ARG A 368 -30.71 10.82 -12.23
CA ARG A 368 -29.75 10.53 -13.31
C ARG A 368 -28.46 11.37 -13.24
N THR A 369 -27.85 11.52 -12.08
CA THR A 369 -26.57 12.24 -11.92
C THR A 369 -25.52 11.28 -11.38
N ASN A 370 -24.58 10.91 -12.24
CA ASN A 370 -23.64 9.82 -12.02
C ASN A 370 -22.37 10.23 -11.24
N GLU A 371 -22.44 11.23 -10.36
CA GLU A 371 -21.28 11.86 -9.71
C GLU A 371 -21.09 11.42 -8.24
N CYS A 372 -21.71 10.32 -7.81
CA CYS A 372 -21.45 9.78 -6.47
C CYS A 372 -20.05 9.16 -6.41
N THR A 373 -19.18 9.77 -5.60
CA THR A 373 -17.81 9.32 -5.33
C THR A 373 -17.75 7.90 -4.77
N GLU A 374 -18.73 7.45 -3.99
CA GLU A 374 -18.71 6.11 -3.39
C GLU A 374 -18.81 4.99 -4.45
N CYS A 375 -19.62 5.21 -5.49
CA CYS A 375 -19.70 4.28 -6.63
C CYS A 375 -18.43 4.29 -7.51
N ARG A 376 -17.58 5.32 -7.38
CA ARG A 376 -16.34 5.46 -8.15
C ARG A 376 -15.25 4.57 -7.57
N ASP A 377 -15.12 4.55 -6.25
CA ASP A 377 -14.04 3.84 -5.56
C ASP A 377 -14.28 2.32 -5.56
N GLU A 378 -15.53 1.86 -5.36
CA GLU A 378 -15.85 0.43 -5.41
C GLU A 378 -15.52 -0.21 -6.77
N VAL A 379 -15.70 0.54 -7.86
CA VAL A 379 -15.34 0.06 -9.20
C VAL A 379 -13.82 0.04 -9.39
N PHE A 380 -13.11 1.00 -8.84
CA PHE A 380 -11.65 1.06 -8.93
C PHE A 380 -10.98 -0.11 -8.21
N ASP A 381 -11.46 -0.45 -7.02
CA ASP A 381 -10.90 -1.56 -6.22
C ASP A 381 -11.12 -2.91 -6.89
N LYS A 382 -12.31 -3.09 -7.48
CA LYS A 382 -12.63 -4.26 -8.29
C LYS A 382 -11.75 -4.35 -9.54
N ILE A 383 -11.54 -3.24 -10.24
CA ILE A 383 -10.64 -3.17 -11.40
C ILE A 383 -9.22 -3.56 -11.02
N LEU A 384 -8.70 -3.04 -9.91
CA LEU A 384 -7.35 -3.36 -9.44
C LEU A 384 -7.21 -4.83 -9.04
N LEU A 385 -8.22 -5.41 -8.36
CA LEU A 385 -8.21 -6.84 -8.01
C LEU A 385 -8.20 -7.73 -9.26
N GLU A 386 -9.06 -7.42 -10.24
CA GLU A 386 -9.11 -8.16 -11.50
C GLU A 386 -7.82 -8.01 -12.32
N LEU A 387 -7.19 -6.83 -12.30
CA LEU A 387 -5.88 -6.61 -12.93
C LEU A 387 -4.80 -7.49 -12.30
N ASP A 388 -4.79 -7.61 -10.98
CA ASP A 388 -3.83 -8.46 -10.28
C ASP A 388 -4.05 -9.95 -10.58
N GLU A 389 -5.31 -10.40 -10.67
CA GLU A 389 -5.63 -11.77 -11.08
C GLU A 389 -5.22 -12.04 -12.53
N ALA A 390 -5.46 -11.11 -13.44
CA ALA A 390 -5.04 -11.22 -14.83
C ALA A 390 -3.51 -11.29 -14.98
N ARG A 391 -2.77 -10.50 -14.19
CA ARG A 391 -1.31 -10.56 -14.12
C ARG A 391 -0.81 -11.92 -13.63
N ALA A 392 -1.42 -12.46 -12.56
CA ALA A 392 -1.05 -13.77 -12.06
C ALA A 392 -1.28 -14.88 -13.10
N GLN A 393 -2.38 -14.82 -13.86
CA GLN A 393 -2.65 -15.74 -14.96
C GLN A 393 -1.66 -15.59 -16.12
N ALA A 394 -1.27 -14.35 -16.46
CA ALA A 394 -0.28 -14.08 -17.49
C ALA A 394 1.12 -14.61 -17.11
N ASP A 395 1.52 -14.45 -15.85
CA ASP A 395 2.77 -14.98 -15.31
C ASP A 395 2.78 -16.53 -15.35
N GLU A 396 1.67 -17.17 -14.97
CA GLU A 396 1.52 -18.63 -15.06
C GLU A 396 1.60 -19.13 -16.51
N ALA A 397 0.92 -18.45 -17.44
CA ALA A 397 0.96 -18.79 -18.87
C ALA A 397 2.38 -18.64 -19.46
N ARG A 398 3.14 -17.61 -19.04
CA ARG A 398 4.55 -17.44 -19.42
C ARG A 398 5.42 -18.59 -18.91
N ALA A 399 5.27 -18.98 -17.64
CA ALA A 399 6.00 -20.11 -17.07
C ALA A 399 5.70 -21.45 -17.78
N GLN A 400 4.44 -21.67 -18.19
CA GLN A 400 4.06 -22.82 -19.01
C GLN A 400 4.68 -22.76 -20.41
N ALA A 401 4.72 -21.58 -21.04
CA ALA A 401 5.35 -21.37 -22.34
C ALA A 401 6.86 -21.66 -22.31
N ASP A 402 7.56 -21.21 -21.26
CA ASP A 402 9.00 -21.49 -21.06
C ASP A 402 9.25 -23.00 -20.90
N THR A 403 8.38 -23.68 -20.16
CA THR A 403 8.43 -25.13 -19.99
C THR A 403 8.28 -25.84 -21.34
N HIS A 404 7.23 -25.50 -22.11
CA HIS A 404 7.02 -26.06 -23.46
C HIS A 404 8.17 -25.71 -24.43
N GLN A 405 8.78 -24.53 -24.30
CA GLN A 405 9.94 -24.15 -25.11
C GLN A 405 11.16 -25.03 -24.79
N SER A 406 11.38 -25.35 -23.51
CA SER A 406 12.46 -26.24 -23.08
C SER A 406 12.24 -27.69 -23.58
N GLU A 407 11.00 -28.20 -23.52
CA GLU A 407 10.63 -29.51 -24.05
C GLU A 407 10.80 -29.59 -25.57
N ASN A 408 10.34 -28.57 -26.29
CA ASN A 408 10.53 -28.48 -27.74
C ASN A 408 12.01 -28.47 -28.13
N LYS A 409 12.88 -27.82 -27.34
CA LYS A 409 14.33 -27.84 -27.56
C LYS A 409 14.89 -29.25 -27.36
N SER A 410 14.42 -29.98 -26.34
CA SER A 410 14.80 -31.38 -26.09
C SER A 410 14.34 -32.32 -27.21
N LEU A 411 13.08 -32.21 -27.66
CA LEU A 411 12.54 -33.00 -28.77
C LEU A 411 13.27 -32.75 -30.08
N LYS A 412 13.63 -31.50 -30.38
CA LYS A 412 14.46 -31.16 -31.55
C LYS A 412 15.84 -31.80 -31.48
N ALA A 413 16.46 -31.89 -30.30
CA ALA A 413 17.74 -32.57 -30.13
C ALA A 413 17.61 -34.09 -30.38
N ILE A 414 16.54 -34.72 -29.89
CA ILE A 414 16.25 -36.14 -30.14
C ILE A 414 16.02 -36.41 -31.64
N LEU A 415 15.22 -35.57 -32.30
CA LEU A 415 14.98 -35.68 -33.75
C LEU A 415 16.26 -35.53 -34.56
N ALA A 416 17.16 -34.63 -34.17
CA ALA A 416 18.45 -34.46 -34.83
C ALA A 416 19.31 -35.74 -34.75
N VAL A 417 19.35 -36.39 -33.57
CA VAL A 417 20.05 -37.67 -33.39
C VAL A 417 19.44 -38.78 -34.24
N GLN A 418 18.11 -38.91 -34.25
CA GLN A 418 17.42 -39.90 -35.08
C GLN A 418 17.64 -39.69 -36.58
N GLN A 419 17.67 -38.43 -37.03
CA GLN A 419 17.93 -38.10 -38.42
C GLN A 419 19.36 -38.51 -38.83
N GLU A 420 20.34 -38.28 -37.96
CA GLU A 420 21.72 -38.72 -38.17
C GLU A 420 21.82 -40.25 -38.27
N GLU A 421 21.12 -40.99 -37.39
CA GLU A 421 21.07 -42.46 -37.45
C GLU A 421 20.46 -42.97 -38.77
N ILE A 422 19.36 -42.36 -39.23
CA ILE A 422 18.73 -42.70 -40.52
C ILE A 422 19.70 -42.46 -41.68
N ASP A 423 20.42 -41.35 -41.68
CA ASP A 423 21.35 -41.03 -42.75
C ASP A 423 22.57 -41.97 -42.75
N GLN A 424 23.06 -42.36 -41.58
CA GLN A 424 24.08 -43.43 -41.46
C GLN A 424 23.58 -44.77 -42.00
N LEU A 425 22.32 -45.15 -41.74
CA LEU A 425 21.73 -46.38 -42.27
C LEU A 425 21.56 -46.32 -43.79
N ARG A 426 21.15 -45.18 -44.34
CA ARG A 426 21.04 -44.96 -45.79
C ARG A 426 22.39 -45.07 -46.49
N GLN A 427 23.45 -44.49 -45.90
CA GLN A 427 24.81 -44.61 -46.43
C GLN A 427 25.30 -46.07 -46.46
N LYS A 428 25.04 -46.82 -45.38
CA LYS A 428 25.38 -48.26 -45.33
C LYS A 428 24.62 -49.05 -46.40
N ALA A 429 23.33 -48.80 -46.58
CA ALA A 429 22.51 -49.49 -47.57
C ALA A 429 22.95 -49.22 -49.01
N GLY A 430 23.39 -48.01 -49.34
CA GLY A 430 23.88 -47.67 -50.68
C GLY A 430 25.26 -48.23 -51.03
N SER A 431 25.98 -48.81 -50.06
CA SER A 431 27.30 -49.44 -50.26
C SER A 431 27.25 -50.95 -50.50
N LEU A 432 26.07 -51.55 -50.37
CA LEU A 432 25.77 -52.95 -50.70
C LEU A 432 25.19 -53.03 -52.12
#